data_AF-A0A368DXB5-F1
#
_entry.id   AF-A0A368DXB5-F1
#
_cell.length_a   1.000
_cell.length_b   1.000
_cell.length_c   1.000
_cell.angle_alpha   90.00
_cell.angle_beta   90.00
_cell.angle_gamma   90.00
#
_symmetry.space_group_name_H-M   'P 1'
#
loop_
_entity.id
_entity.type
_entity.pdbx_description
1 polymer ?
#
loop_
_entity_poly.entity_id
_entity_poly.type
_entity_poly.pdbx_seq_one_letter_code
_entity_poly.pdbx_strand_id
1 'polypeptide(L)'
;MNSAKSYDYKKNTISRLFAIQALFQMEANGKTYSIIKKELKEKFYMHQIQDAEFLKPNYLLVQNIVEQASKNQMKIDAKINMAFNNLWNLKTIDTTLRAILRAASAEFINKKTPKKVIMSEYVSITGTFYPNGQEQRLVNGLLNKIIEDLQTL
;
A
#
# COMPACT_ATOMS: atom_id res chain seq x y z
N MET A 1 2.35 -26.89 -4.73
CA MET A 1 1.54 -25.70 -4.39
C MET A 1 0.61 -25.41 -5.57
N ASN A 2 -0.71 -25.33 -5.36
CA ASN A 2 -1.70 -25.12 -6.43
C ASN A 2 -1.42 -23.84 -7.22
N SER A 3 -1.28 -23.96 -8.53
CA SER A 3 -0.95 -22.88 -9.49
C SER A 3 -1.86 -21.65 -9.34
N ALA A 4 -3.16 -21.84 -9.11
CA ALA A 4 -4.14 -20.78 -8.89
C ALA A 4 -3.82 -19.91 -7.66
N LYS A 5 -3.40 -20.51 -6.55
CA LYS A 5 -3.07 -19.77 -5.31
C LYS A 5 -1.80 -18.92 -5.48
N SER A 6 -0.83 -19.41 -6.27
CA SER A 6 0.37 -18.64 -6.62
C SER A 6 0.05 -17.47 -7.57
N TYR A 7 -0.88 -17.68 -8.51
CA TYR A 7 -1.35 -16.64 -9.41
C TYR A 7 -2.06 -15.51 -8.66
N ASP A 8 -3.00 -15.84 -7.77
CA ASP A 8 -3.72 -14.86 -6.94
C ASP A 8 -2.79 -14.11 -5.99
N TYR A 9 -1.78 -14.81 -5.44
CA TYR A 9 -0.74 -14.20 -4.63
C TYR A 9 -0.01 -13.09 -5.42
N LYS A 10 0.57 -13.44 -6.58
CA LYS A 10 1.28 -12.48 -7.44
C LYS A 10 0.35 -11.34 -7.89
N LYS A 11 -0.92 -11.63 -8.21
CA LYS A 11 -1.92 -10.64 -8.60
C LYS A 11 -2.17 -9.61 -7.50
N ASN A 12 -2.28 -10.05 -6.25
CA ASN A 12 -2.48 -9.15 -5.12
C ASN A 12 -1.21 -8.34 -4.80
N THR A 13 -0.02 -8.92 -4.94
CA THR A 13 1.23 -8.17 -4.83
C THR A 13 1.31 -7.03 -5.85
N ILE A 14 1.02 -7.30 -7.13
CA ILE A 14 0.96 -6.24 -8.16
C ILE A 14 -0.11 -5.20 -7.80
N SER A 15 -1.26 -5.62 -7.27
CA SER A 15 -2.31 -4.69 -6.85
C SER A 15 -1.81 -3.72 -5.76
N ARG A 16 -1.07 -4.21 -4.77
CA ARG A 16 -0.46 -3.36 -3.73
C ARG A 16 0.55 -2.38 -4.31
N LEU A 17 1.37 -2.81 -5.26
CA LEU A 17 2.29 -1.92 -5.98
C LEU A 17 1.56 -0.78 -6.70
N PHE A 18 0.46 -1.10 -7.40
CA PHE A 18 -0.38 -0.07 -8.05
C PHE A 18 -1.01 0.89 -7.03
N ALA A 19 -1.44 0.41 -5.86
CA ALA A 19 -1.98 1.26 -4.81
C ALA A 19 -0.90 2.20 -4.23
N ILE A 20 0.31 1.68 -4.02
CA ILE A 20 1.46 2.48 -3.56
C ILE A 20 1.80 3.58 -4.59
N GLN A 21 1.86 3.23 -5.88
CA GLN A 21 2.10 4.21 -6.95
C GLN A 21 1.01 5.28 -7.01
N ALA A 22 -0.26 4.91 -6.86
CA ALA A 22 -1.37 5.85 -6.82
C ALA A 22 -1.24 6.82 -5.64
N LEU A 23 -0.94 6.33 -4.44
CA LEU A 23 -0.75 7.17 -3.24
C LEU A 23 0.47 8.07 -3.37
N PHE A 24 1.57 7.58 -3.92
CA PHE A 24 2.74 8.38 -4.25
C PHE A 24 2.37 9.53 -5.21
N GLN A 25 1.60 9.25 -6.27
CA GLN A 25 1.17 10.26 -7.24
C GLN A 25 0.22 11.29 -6.64
N MET A 26 -0.66 10.87 -5.72
CA MET A 26 -1.53 11.79 -4.98
C MET A 26 -0.71 12.80 -4.19
N GLU A 27 0.32 12.33 -3.49
CA GLU A 27 1.18 13.19 -2.68
C GLU A 27 2.10 14.06 -3.54
N ALA A 28 2.83 13.46 -4.49
CA ALA A 28 3.82 14.17 -5.28
C ALA A 28 3.22 15.23 -6.21
N ASN A 29 2.01 15.00 -6.72
CA ASN A 29 1.37 15.87 -7.71
C ASN A 29 0.10 16.55 -7.19
N GLY A 30 -0.23 16.42 -5.90
CA GLY A 30 -1.45 16.97 -5.31
C GLY A 30 -2.75 16.43 -5.91
N LYS A 31 -2.72 15.25 -6.54
CA LYS A 31 -3.93 14.68 -7.19
C LYS A 31 -4.93 14.22 -6.14
N THR A 32 -6.20 14.57 -6.36
CA THR A 32 -7.30 14.08 -5.52
C THR A 32 -7.61 12.61 -5.80
N TYR A 33 -8.24 11.93 -4.83
CA TYR A 33 -8.69 10.54 -5.03
C TYR A 33 -9.62 10.39 -6.24
N SER A 34 -10.49 11.37 -6.50
CA SER A 34 -11.41 11.34 -7.65
C SER A 34 -10.67 11.24 -8.99
N ILE A 35 -9.60 12.04 -9.15
CA ILE A 35 -8.75 12.02 -10.36
C ILE A 35 -8.06 10.66 -10.48
N ILE A 36 -7.42 10.20 -9.41
CA ILE A 36 -6.73 8.89 -9.38
C ILE A 36 -7.69 7.73 -9.67
N LYS A 37 -8.91 7.76 -9.14
CA LYS A 37 -9.92 6.73 -9.37
C LYS A 37 -10.29 6.64 -10.85
N LYS A 38 -10.43 7.78 -11.53
CA LYS A 38 -10.68 7.83 -12.98
C LYS A 38 -9.50 7.26 -13.76
N GLU A 39 -8.28 7.72 -13.46
CA GLU A 39 -7.05 7.24 -14.10
C GLU A 39 -6.82 5.74 -13.88
N LEU A 40 -7.10 5.23 -12.67
CA LEU A 40 -7.05 3.80 -12.37
C LEU A 40 -8.06 3.04 -13.24
N LYS A 41 -9.30 3.50 -13.34
CA LYS A 41 -10.30 2.83 -14.18
C LYS A 41 -9.86 2.76 -15.65
N GLU A 42 -9.34 3.85 -16.18
CA GLU A 42 -8.82 3.94 -17.55
C GLU A 42 -7.61 3.01 -17.74
N LYS A 43 -6.62 3.08 -16.85
CA LYS A 43 -5.44 2.18 -16.89
C LYS A 43 -5.86 0.72 -16.86
N PHE A 44 -6.78 0.34 -15.97
CA PHE A 44 -7.23 -1.04 -15.85
C PHE A 44 -7.99 -1.50 -17.09
N TYR A 45 -8.82 -0.64 -17.69
CA TYR A 45 -9.45 -0.93 -18.98
C TYR A 45 -8.42 -1.18 -20.07
N MET A 46 -7.37 -0.36 -20.16
CA MET A 46 -6.29 -0.57 -21.13
C MET A 46 -5.52 -1.88 -20.89
N HIS A 47 -5.25 -2.23 -19.63
CA HIS A 47 -4.62 -3.52 -19.31
C HIS A 47 -5.53 -4.72 -19.62
N GLN A 48 -6.86 -4.56 -19.61
CA GLN A 48 -7.77 -5.64 -20.01
C GLN A 48 -7.65 -5.95 -21.51
N ILE A 49 -7.40 -4.94 -22.35
CA ILE A 49 -7.29 -5.08 -23.81
C ILE A 49 -5.89 -5.57 -24.25
N GLN A 50 -4.86 -5.41 -23.40
CA GLN A 50 -3.52 -5.97 -23.65
C GLN A 50 -3.48 -7.51 -23.56
N ASP A 51 -2.50 -8.10 -24.24
CA ASP A 51 -2.26 -9.55 -24.34
C ASP A 51 -2.39 -10.28 -23.00
N ALA A 52 -2.88 -11.52 -23.08
CA ALA A 52 -3.17 -12.38 -21.92
C ALA A 52 -1.92 -12.77 -21.10
N GLU A 53 -0.72 -12.48 -21.60
CA GLU A 53 0.55 -12.85 -20.96
C GLU A 53 0.91 -11.99 -19.74
N PHE A 54 0.34 -10.78 -19.61
CA PHE A 54 0.63 -9.92 -18.46
C PHE A 54 -0.26 -10.20 -17.26
N LEU A 55 0.34 -10.25 -16.07
CA LEU A 55 -0.41 -10.40 -14.83
C LEU A 55 -1.17 -9.10 -14.49
N LYS A 56 -2.50 -9.16 -14.58
CA LYS A 56 -3.38 -7.99 -14.40
C LYS A 56 -3.72 -7.80 -12.91
N PRO A 57 -3.55 -6.59 -12.34
CA PRO A 57 -3.91 -6.34 -10.94
C PRO A 57 -5.41 -6.55 -10.66
N ASN A 58 -5.76 -6.74 -9.40
CA ASN A 58 -7.13 -6.75 -8.90
C ASN A 58 -7.60 -5.31 -8.66
N TYR A 59 -8.44 -4.78 -9.56
CA TYR A 59 -8.95 -3.41 -9.49
C TYR A 59 -9.61 -3.09 -8.15
N LEU A 60 -10.43 -4.00 -7.65
CA LEU A 60 -11.17 -3.80 -6.40
C LEU A 60 -10.21 -3.69 -5.21
N LEU A 61 -9.13 -4.46 -5.18
CA LEU A 61 -8.12 -4.35 -4.14
C LEU A 61 -7.40 -3.00 -4.21
N VAL A 62 -6.95 -2.59 -5.41
CA VAL A 62 -6.28 -1.29 -5.61
C VAL A 62 -7.19 -0.14 -5.19
N GLN A 63 -8.41 -0.12 -5.70
CA GLN A 63 -9.38 0.92 -5.39
C GLN A 63 -9.66 1.01 -3.89
N ASN A 64 -9.89 -0.13 -3.22
CA ASN A 64 -10.17 -0.15 -1.79
C ASN A 64 -9.01 0.40 -0.96
N ILE A 65 -7.76 0.03 -1.27
CA ILE A 65 -6.59 0.53 -0.55
C ILE A 65 -6.49 2.05 -0.67
N VAL A 66 -6.56 2.58 -1.91
CA VAL A 66 -6.43 4.02 -2.16
C VAL A 66 -7.60 4.80 -1.53
N GLU A 67 -8.81 4.27 -1.63
CA GLU A 67 -10.00 4.89 -1.02
C GLU A 67 -9.90 4.94 0.51
N GLN A 68 -9.50 3.84 1.15
CA GLN A 68 -9.35 3.79 2.60
C GLN A 68 -8.21 4.69 3.08
N ALA A 69 -7.11 4.77 2.32
CA ALA A 69 -6.03 5.69 2.62
C ALA A 69 -6.50 7.15 2.55
N SER A 70 -7.26 7.53 1.52
CA SER A 70 -7.80 8.89 1.37
C SER A 70 -8.83 9.22 2.45
N LYS A 71 -9.76 8.29 2.74
CA LYS A 71 -10.81 8.50 3.77
C LYS A 71 -10.24 8.61 5.19
N ASN A 72 -9.19 7.83 5.50
CA ASN A 72 -8.61 7.76 6.84
C ASN A 72 -7.26 8.50 6.93
N GLN A 73 -6.95 9.40 6.00
CA GLN A 73 -5.61 9.98 5.86
C GLN A 73 -5.10 10.61 7.17
N MET A 74 -5.90 11.46 7.81
CA MET A 74 -5.50 12.10 9.08
C MET A 74 -5.20 11.07 10.17
N LYS A 75 -6.04 10.03 10.30
CA LYS A 75 -5.86 8.97 11.29
C LYS A 75 -4.61 8.15 11.00
N ILE A 76 -4.41 7.73 9.75
CA ILE A 76 -3.25 6.94 9.33
C ILE A 76 -1.97 7.73 9.55
N ASP A 77 -1.92 8.98 9.10
CA ASP A 77 -0.72 9.82 9.24
C ASP A 77 -0.39 10.11 10.71
N ALA A 78 -1.39 10.31 11.56
CA ALA A 78 -1.20 10.43 13.00
C ALA A 78 -0.57 9.15 13.60
N LYS A 79 -1.05 7.96 13.23
CA LYS A 79 -0.49 6.69 13.72
C LYS A 79 0.92 6.43 13.19
N ILE A 80 1.20 6.78 11.94
CA ILE A 80 2.55 6.70 11.39
C ILE A 80 3.50 7.60 12.21
N ASN A 81 3.11 8.85 12.49
CA ASN A 81 3.93 9.77 13.30
C ASN A 81 4.19 9.25 14.72
N MET A 82 3.16 8.70 15.36
CA MET A 82 3.30 8.10 16.70
C MET A 82 4.29 6.92 16.70
N ALA A 83 4.30 6.09 15.65
CA ALA A 83 5.21 4.95 15.55
C ALA A 83 6.69 5.34 15.45
N PHE A 84 6.97 6.55 14.98
CA PHE A 84 8.30 7.19 15.01
C PHE A 84 8.64 7.83 16.36
N ASN A 85 7.86 7.56 17.41
CA ASN A 85 7.99 8.17 18.75
C ASN A 85 8.01 9.71 18.70
N ASN A 86 7.39 10.33 17.69
CA ASN A 86 7.48 11.77 17.40
C ASN A 86 8.92 12.32 17.24
N LEU A 87 9.93 11.45 17.14
CA LEU A 87 11.34 11.84 16.96
C LEU A 87 11.65 12.18 15.50
N TRP A 88 10.82 11.72 14.56
CA TRP A 88 11.01 11.91 13.13
C TRP A 88 9.79 12.57 12.49
N ASN A 89 10.02 13.56 11.64
CA ASN A 89 8.97 14.27 10.91
C ASN A 89 8.52 13.41 9.73
N LEU A 90 7.21 13.19 9.55
CA LEU A 90 6.67 12.48 8.39
C LEU A 90 7.28 12.96 7.07
N LYS A 91 7.50 14.27 6.95
CA LYS A 91 8.03 14.92 5.75
C LYS A 91 9.49 14.58 5.44
N THR A 92 10.26 14.07 6.41
CA THR A 92 11.67 13.68 6.20
C THR A 92 11.83 12.24 5.75
N ILE A 93 10.75 11.44 5.77
CA ILE A 93 10.73 10.09 5.24
C ILE A 93 10.69 10.15 3.71
N ASP A 94 11.22 9.16 2.99
CA ASP A 94 11.02 9.09 1.55
C ASP A 94 9.51 8.96 1.20
N THR A 95 9.07 9.63 0.15
CA THR A 95 7.66 9.63 -0.29
C THR A 95 7.15 8.22 -0.61
N THR A 96 8.01 7.34 -1.14
CA THR A 96 7.69 5.93 -1.40
C THR A 96 7.43 5.17 -0.11
N LEU A 97 8.26 5.37 0.92
CA LEU A 97 8.06 4.76 2.24
C LEU A 97 6.76 5.23 2.89
N ARG A 98 6.44 6.53 2.79
CA ARG A 98 5.13 7.04 3.24
C ARG A 98 3.97 6.37 2.52
N ALA A 99 4.06 6.23 1.20
CA ALA A 99 3.03 5.56 0.40
C ALA A 99 2.86 4.09 0.79
N ILE A 100 3.96 3.37 1.06
CA ILE A 100 3.95 1.98 1.56
C ILE A 100 3.24 1.89 2.92
N LEU A 101 3.63 2.71 3.90
CA LEU A 101 3.04 2.69 5.24
C LEU A 101 1.55 3.05 5.20
N ARG A 102 1.16 4.02 4.37
CA ARG A 102 -0.25 4.40 4.16
C ARG A 102 -1.06 3.28 3.52
N ALA A 103 -0.54 2.64 2.48
CA ALA A 103 -1.20 1.52 1.80
C ALA A 103 -1.44 0.35 2.77
N ALA A 104 -0.40 -0.05 3.51
CA ALA A 104 -0.48 -1.12 4.49
C ALA A 104 -1.51 -0.84 5.59
N SER A 105 -1.48 0.38 6.15
CA SER A 105 -2.42 0.82 7.19
C SER A 105 -3.86 0.87 6.68
N ALA A 106 -4.07 1.35 5.45
CA ALA A 106 -5.38 1.39 4.81
C ALA A 106 -5.93 -0.01 4.51
N GLU A 107 -5.10 -0.93 4.02
CA GLU A 107 -5.50 -2.32 3.80
C GLU A 107 -5.87 -3.00 5.12
N PHE A 108 -5.13 -2.69 6.21
CA PHE A 108 -5.41 -3.21 7.54
C PHE A 108 -6.78 -2.74 8.08
N ILE A 109 -7.09 -1.44 7.95
CA ILE A 109 -8.37 -0.86 8.39
C ILE A 109 -9.57 -1.54 7.71
N ASN A 110 -9.43 -2.02 6.48
CA ASN A 110 -10.49 -2.72 5.76
C ASN A 110 -10.85 -4.09 6.35
N LYS A 111 -10.02 -4.67 7.25
CA LYS A 111 -10.22 -5.95 7.95
C LYS A 111 -10.48 -7.19 7.05
N LYS A 112 -10.21 -7.10 5.75
CA LYS A 112 -10.38 -8.22 4.78
C LYS A 112 -9.12 -9.08 4.64
N THR A 113 -7.94 -8.48 4.76
CA THR A 113 -6.66 -9.18 4.59
C THR A 113 -6.07 -9.52 5.97
N PRO A 114 -5.62 -10.77 6.23
CA PRO A 114 -4.99 -11.14 7.49
C PRO A 114 -3.75 -10.29 7.80
N LYS A 115 -3.57 -9.86 9.06
CA LYS A 115 -2.41 -9.05 9.52
C LYS A 115 -1.08 -9.61 9.03
N LYS A 116 -0.87 -10.93 9.15
CA LYS A 116 0.37 -11.60 8.70
C LYS A 116 0.65 -11.42 7.20
N VAL A 117 -0.39 -11.43 6.37
CA VAL A 117 -0.25 -11.22 4.91
C VAL A 117 0.13 -9.78 4.63
N ILE A 118 -0.52 -8.81 5.27
CA ILE A 118 -0.17 -7.38 5.13
C ILE A 118 1.29 -7.17 5.52
N MET A 119 1.70 -7.62 6.71
CA MET A 119 3.08 -7.49 7.19
C MET A 119 4.08 -8.07 6.18
N SER A 120 3.89 -9.32 5.74
CA SER A 120 4.80 -9.98 4.81
C SER A 120 4.88 -9.28 3.45
N GLU A 121 3.74 -8.86 2.91
CA GLU A 121 3.64 -8.29 1.57
C GLU A 121 4.29 -6.92 1.48
N TYR A 122 4.00 -6.02 2.42
CA TYR A 122 4.54 -4.67 2.39
C TYR A 122 6.03 -4.64 2.75
N VAL A 123 6.52 -5.55 3.60
CA VAL A 123 7.96 -5.71 3.85
C VAL A 123 8.68 -6.25 2.61
N SER A 124 8.08 -7.22 1.92
CA SER A 124 8.63 -7.76 0.65
C SER A 124 8.69 -6.68 -0.44
N ILE A 125 7.58 -5.95 -0.64
CA ILE A 125 7.51 -4.83 -1.57
C ILE A 125 8.53 -3.74 -1.22
N THR A 126 8.73 -3.44 0.06
CA THR A 126 9.77 -2.47 0.47
C THR A 126 11.15 -2.90 -0.04
N GLY A 127 11.47 -4.19 0.00
CA GLY A 127 12.75 -4.71 -0.49
C GLY A 127 12.96 -4.53 -1.99
N THR A 128 11.89 -4.44 -2.78
CA THR A 128 12.00 -4.18 -4.22
C THR A 128 12.41 -2.74 -4.54
N PHE A 129 12.11 -1.80 -3.63
CA PHE A 129 12.54 -0.40 -3.73
C PHE A 129 13.87 -0.15 -3.00
N TYR A 130 14.15 -0.93 -1.96
CA TYR A 130 15.28 -0.73 -1.04
C TYR A 130 16.07 -2.04 -0.85
N PRO A 131 16.95 -2.39 -1.82
CA PRO A 131 17.64 -3.69 -1.82
C PRO A 131 18.67 -3.86 -0.69
N ASN A 132 19.11 -2.77 -0.05
CA ASN A 132 20.04 -2.80 1.08
C ASN A 132 19.41 -3.32 2.38
N GLY A 133 18.07 -3.45 2.43
CA GLY A 133 17.33 -4.11 3.50
C GLY A 133 17.16 -3.33 4.82
N GLN A 134 17.75 -2.15 4.97
CA GLN A 134 17.58 -1.31 6.16
C GLN A 134 16.12 -0.85 6.30
N GLU A 135 15.53 -0.40 5.19
CA GLU A 135 14.16 0.10 5.11
C GLU A 135 13.14 -1.03 5.31
N GLN A 136 13.44 -2.26 4.91
CA GLN A 136 12.57 -3.42 5.19
C GLN A 136 12.44 -3.66 6.69
N ARG A 137 13.55 -3.58 7.43
CA ARG A 137 13.56 -3.73 8.90
C ARG A 137 12.80 -2.58 9.56
N LEU A 138 13.01 -1.37 9.07
CA LEU A 138 12.29 -0.17 9.53
C LEU A 138 10.78 -0.32 9.32
N VAL A 139 10.34 -0.64 8.10
CA VAL A 139 8.91 -0.82 7.76
C VAL A 139 8.30 -1.93 8.60
N ASN A 140 8.98 -3.05 8.81
CA ASN A 140 8.49 -4.13 9.67
C ASN A 140 8.25 -3.66 11.11
N GLY A 141 9.21 -2.93 11.69
CA GLY A 141 9.09 -2.39 13.04
C GLY A 141 7.96 -1.37 13.17
N LEU A 142 7.87 -0.43 12.21
CA LEU A 142 6.83 0.60 12.20
C LEU A 142 5.44 0.02 12.01
N LEU A 143 5.26 -0.89 11.03
CA LEU A 143 3.96 -1.48 10.74
C LEU A 143 3.42 -2.28 11.93
N ASN A 144 4.28 -2.99 12.67
CA ASN A 144 3.83 -3.67 13.88
C ASN A 144 3.21 -2.70 14.89
N LYS A 145 3.93 -1.61 15.22
CA LYS A 145 3.42 -0.56 16.12
C LYS A 145 2.14 0.08 15.61
N ILE A 146 2.12 0.50 14.33
CA ILE A 146 0.96 1.16 13.71
C ILE A 146 -0.26 0.25 13.76
N ILE A 147 -0.10 -1.03 13.42
CA ILE A 147 -1.21 -1.97 13.38
C ILE A 147 -1.72 -2.26 14.80
N GLU A 148 -0.84 -2.43 15.79
CA GLU A 148 -1.25 -2.58 17.19
C GLU A 148 -2.09 -1.39 17.65
N ASP A 149 -1.66 -0.16 17.36
CA ASP A 149 -2.39 1.06 17.67
C ASP A 149 -3.73 1.21 16.90
N LEU A 150 -3.85 0.60 15.73
CA LEU A 150 -5.09 0.56 14.95
C LEU A 150 -6.05 -0.55 15.43
N GLN A 151 -5.55 -1.56 16.16
CA GLN A 151 -6.34 -2.67 16.72
C GLN A 151 -7.05 -2.31 18.02
N THR A 152 -6.53 -1.36 18.79
CA THR A 152 -7.01 -0.96 20.12
C THR A 152 -8.16 0.05 20.09
N LEU A 153 -8.80 0.25 18.93
CA LEU A 153 -9.96 1.11 18.69
C LEU A 153 -11.19 0.29 18.37
#